data_AF-A0A3D0Y8L7-F1
#
_entry.id   AF-A0A3D0Y8L7-F1
#
_cell.length_a   1.000
_cell.length_b   1.000
_cell.length_c   1.000
_cell.angle_alpha   90.00
_cell.angle_beta   90.00
_cell.angle_gamma   90.00
#
_symmetry.space_group_name_H-M   'P 1'
#
loop_
_entity.id
_entity.type
_entity.pdbx_description
1 polymer ?
#
loop_
_entity_poly.entity_id
_entity_poly.type
_entity_poly.pdbx_seq_one_letter_code
_entity_poly.pdbx_strand_id
1 'polypeptide(L)'
;MYSGENKEKEFGLIMIEIVMMFIGFGAGAAIGLAVTAFIISVGIITKMVNVTGTKKYNNLYQNMILIGITTGTLAMIIDINFHINEVWLGILGFFSGVFVGIVAISLVEIINVLPVIKERIRIRTGLVYVVISIALGKMVGSIIYWTVMK
;
A
#
# COMPACT_ATOMS: atom_id res chain seq x y z
N MET A 1 49.80 18.53 -9.68
CA MET A 1 48.69 18.15 -10.60
C MET A 1 47.71 17.14 -9.97
N TYR A 2 48.15 16.26 -9.06
CA TYR A 2 47.29 15.25 -8.37
C TYR A 2 46.30 15.80 -7.31
N SER A 3 46.38 17.07 -6.92
CA SER A 3 45.55 17.63 -5.83
C SER A 3 44.22 18.24 -6.31
N GLY A 4 44.12 18.61 -7.60
CA GLY A 4 42.89 19.18 -8.17
C GLY A 4 41.84 18.13 -8.53
N GLU A 5 42.27 16.95 -8.99
CA GLU A 5 41.37 15.88 -9.43
C GLU A 5 40.57 15.25 -8.28
N ASN A 6 41.13 15.26 -7.05
CA ASN A 6 40.44 14.73 -5.87
C ASN A 6 39.34 15.66 -5.36
N LYS A 7 39.51 16.98 -5.52
CA LYS A 7 38.49 17.98 -5.14
C LYS A 7 37.29 17.98 -6.08
N GLU A 8 37.50 17.77 -7.38
CA GLU A 8 36.40 17.63 -8.33
C GLU A 8 35.61 16.34 -8.11
N LYS A 9 36.28 15.23 -7.74
CA LYS A 9 35.62 13.97 -7.37
C LYS A 9 34.83 14.10 -6.05
N GLU A 10 35.37 14.75 -5.02
CA GLU A 10 34.62 15.01 -3.78
C GLU A 10 33.38 15.87 -4.00
N PHE A 11 33.50 16.93 -4.81
CA PHE A 11 32.36 17.78 -5.14
C PHE A 11 31.26 17.01 -5.88
N GLY A 12 31.65 16.11 -6.80
CA GLY A 12 30.72 15.22 -7.49
C GLY A 12 30.00 14.25 -6.54
N LEU A 13 30.70 13.70 -5.54
CA LEU A 13 30.11 12.77 -4.57
C LEU A 13 29.07 13.45 -3.67
N ILE A 14 29.37 14.64 -3.15
CA ILE A 14 28.42 15.41 -2.31
C ILE A 14 27.15 15.75 -3.10
N MET A 15 27.28 16.11 -4.38
CA MET A 15 26.13 16.39 -5.23
C MET A 15 25.23 15.15 -5.41
N ILE A 16 25.83 13.97 -5.57
CA ILE A 16 25.09 12.70 -5.69
C ILE A 16 24.36 12.38 -4.37
N GLU A 17 25.00 12.54 -3.22
CA GLU A 17 24.38 12.30 -1.91
C GLU A 17 23.17 13.20 -1.67
N ILE A 18 23.26 14.48 -2.02
CA ILE A 18 22.13 15.42 -1.92
C ILE A 18 20.98 14.96 -2.82
N VAL A 19 21.26 14.59 -4.06
CA VAL A 19 20.24 14.08 -4.99
C VAL A 19 19.59 12.79 -4.47
N MET A 20 20.38 11.86 -3.94
CA MET A 20 19.87 10.62 -3.32
C MET A 20 18.98 10.91 -2.12
N MET A 21 19.31 11.92 -1.29
CA MET A 21 18.48 12.34 -0.17
C MET A 21 17.11 12.85 -0.64
N PHE A 22 17.06 13.67 -1.69
CA PHE A 22 15.79 14.14 -2.26
C PHE A 22 14.98 13.02 -2.90
N ILE A 23 15.61 12.12 -3.64
CA ILE A 23 14.93 10.96 -4.25
C ILE A 23 14.38 10.05 -3.16
N GLY A 24 15.18 9.74 -2.13
CA GLY A 24 14.77 8.91 -1.00
C GLY A 24 13.60 9.51 -0.23
N PHE A 25 13.68 10.82 0.07
CA PHE A 25 12.59 11.53 0.75
C PHE A 25 11.31 11.59 -0.11
N GLY A 26 11.44 11.92 -1.39
CA GLY A 26 10.32 11.99 -2.32
C GLY A 26 9.64 10.62 -2.50
N ALA A 27 10.42 9.56 -2.67
CA ALA A 27 9.92 8.19 -2.77
C ALA A 27 9.21 7.76 -1.48
N GLY A 28 9.81 8.03 -0.31
CA GLY A 28 9.20 7.72 0.98
C GLY A 28 7.86 8.44 1.20
N ALA A 29 7.79 9.74 0.90
CA ALA A 29 6.57 10.51 0.97
C ALA A 29 5.48 9.99 0.01
N ALA A 30 5.86 9.68 -1.24
CA ALA A 30 4.93 9.15 -2.23
C ALA A 30 4.33 7.81 -1.79
N ILE A 31 5.15 6.88 -1.28
CA ILE A 31 4.70 5.57 -0.81
C ILE A 31 3.80 5.73 0.43
N GLY A 32 4.19 6.56 1.40
CA GLY A 32 3.40 6.80 2.62
C GLY A 32 2.00 7.37 2.31
N LEU A 33 1.93 8.34 1.39
CA LEU A 33 0.65 8.88 0.91
C LEU A 33 -0.16 7.84 0.14
N ALA A 34 0.47 7.03 -0.71
CA ALA A 34 -0.23 5.98 -1.47
C ALA A 34 -0.87 4.93 -0.54
N VAL A 35 -0.14 4.47 0.48
CA VAL A 35 -0.67 3.50 1.46
C VAL A 35 -1.80 4.11 2.29
N THR A 36 -1.63 5.34 2.75
CA THR A 36 -2.67 6.04 3.54
C THR A 36 -3.92 6.29 2.71
N ALA A 37 -3.76 6.76 1.47
CA ALA A 37 -4.86 6.96 0.53
C ALA A 37 -5.58 5.64 0.23
N PHE A 38 -4.84 4.55 0.02
CA PHE A 38 -5.42 3.22 -0.19
C PHE A 38 -6.34 2.80 0.98
N ILE A 39 -5.85 2.91 2.21
CA ILE A 39 -6.61 2.52 3.42
C ILE A 39 -7.90 3.34 3.55
N ILE A 40 -7.82 4.64 3.26
CA ILE A 40 -8.97 5.55 3.32
C ILE A 40 -9.95 5.26 2.18
N SER A 41 -9.48 5.11 0.94
CA SER A 41 -10.31 4.84 -0.25
C SER A 41 -11.04 3.50 -0.17
N VAL A 42 -10.39 2.48 0.38
CA VAL A 42 -11.04 1.18 0.63
C VAL A 42 -12.06 1.27 1.78
N GLY A 43 -11.99 2.31 2.62
CA GLY A 43 -12.92 2.49 3.74
C GLY A 43 -12.65 1.52 4.90
N ILE A 44 -11.39 1.14 5.13
CA ILE A 44 -11.01 0.22 6.20
C ILE A 44 -11.38 0.81 7.58
N ILE A 45 -11.04 2.09 7.79
CA ILE A 45 -11.29 2.80 9.05
C ILE A 45 -12.79 2.87 9.36
N THR A 46 -13.58 3.30 8.37
CA THR A 46 -15.03 3.44 8.54
C THR A 46 -15.69 2.08 8.78
N LYS A 47 -15.20 1.01 8.14
CA LYS A 47 -15.69 -0.35 8.38
C LYS A 47 -15.38 -0.84 9.79
N MET A 48 -14.15 -0.67 10.27
CA MET A 48 -13.76 -1.03 11.64
C MET A 48 -14.65 -0.33 12.67
N VAL A 49 -14.86 0.97 12.49
CA VAL A 49 -15.73 1.78 13.36
C VAL A 49 -17.18 1.30 13.32
N ASN A 50 -17.69 0.96 12.14
CA ASN A 50 -19.07 0.51 11.96
C ASN A 50 -19.31 -0.89 12.53
N VAL A 51 -18.37 -1.83 12.35
CA VAL A 51 -18.48 -3.20 12.88
C VAL A 51 -18.40 -3.21 14.41
N THR A 52 -17.56 -2.37 15.00
CA THR A 52 -17.40 -2.26 16.47
C THR A 52 -18.46 -1.36 17.12
N GLY A 53 -19.30 -0.69 16.32
CA GLY A 53 -20.30 0.26 16.81
C GLY A 53 -19.72 1.51 17.50
N THR A 54 -18.40 1.73 17.45
CA THR A 54 -17.72 2.73 18.30
C THR A 54 -17.37 4.01 17.54
N LYS A 55 -18.38 4.68 16.98
CA LYS A 55 -18.23 5.93 16.18
C LYS A 55 -17.47 7.06 16.88
N LYS A 56 -17.56 7.12 18.21
CA LYS A 56 -16.87 8.13 19.03
C LYS A 56 -15.34 8.05 18.95
N TYR A 57 -14.77 6.89 18.62
CA TYR A 57 -13.31 6.66 18.66
C TYR A 57 -12.65 6.64 17.27
N ASN A 58 -13.26 7.29 16.26
CA ASN A 58 -12.72 7.34 14.90
C ASN A 58 -11.24 7.78 14.84
N ASN A 59 -10.86 8.82 15.60
CA ASN A 59 -9.48 9.30 15.65
C ASN A 59 -8.52 8.27 16.26
N LEU A 60 -8.99 7.44 17.20
CA LEU A 60 -8.17 6.40 17.81
C LEU A 60 -7.84 5.31 16.78
N TYR A 61 -8.82 4.88 15.98
CA TYR A 61 -8.59 3.92 14.89
C TYR A 61 -7.59 4.45 13.86
N GLN A 62 -7.70 5.72 13.49
CA GLN A 62 -6.74 6.35 12.57
C GLN A 62 -5.33 6.35 13.14
N ASN A 63 -5.16 6.77 14.40
CA ASN A 63 -3.85 6.80 15.04
C ASN A 63 -3.26 5.39 15.19
N MET A 64 -4.06 4.39 15.54
CA MET A 64 -3.59 3.00 15.66
C MET A 64 -3.09 2.45 14.31
N ILE A 65 -3.80 2.74 13.21
CA ILE A 65 -3.36 2.36 11.87
C ILE A 65 -2.08 3.11 11.48
N LEU A 66 -2.00 4.42 11.76
CA LEU A 66 -0.80 5.21 11.48
C LEU A 66 0.42 4.67 12.22
N ILE A 67 0.26 4.32 13.51
CA ILE A 67 1.32 3.70 14.32
C ILE A 67 1.70 2.35 13.71
N GLY A 68 0.73 1.50 13.36
CA GLY A 68 0.99 0.20 12.75
C GLY A 68 1.79 0.29 11.44
N ILE A 69 1.43 1.22 10.55
CA ILE A 69 2.16 1.46 9.30
C ILE A 69 3.58 1.94 9.59
N THR A 70 3.73 2.90 10.52
CA THR A 70 5.02 3.48 10.88
C THR A 70 5.95 2.42 11.47
N THR A 71 5.46 1.66 12.46
CA THR A 71 6.21 0.60 13.11
C THR A 71 6.52 -0.55 12.15
N GLY A 72 5.58 -0.95 11.29
CA GLY A 72 5.82 -1.98 10.28
C GLY A 72 6.88 -1.57 9.25
N THR A 73 6.84 -0.32 8.81
CA THR A 73 7.84 0.25 7.90
C THR A 73 9.22 0.31 8.57
N LEU A 74 9.29 0.76 9.83
CA LEU A 74 10.52 0.76 10.60
C LEU A 74 11.09 -0.66 10.80
N ALA A 75 10.24 -1.63 11.10
CA ALA A 75 10.65 -3.02 11.28
C ALA A 75 11.26 -3.61 9.99
N MET A 76 10.71 -3.26 8.82
CA MET A 76 11.28 -3.64 7.53
C MET A 76 12.63 -2.97 7.26
N ILE A 77 12.80 -1.68 7.58
CA ILE A 77 14.04 -0.94 7.32
C ILE A 77 15.19 -1.43 8.22
N ILE A 78 14.89 -1.71 9.48
CA ILE A 78 15.91 -2.11 10.48
C ILE A 78 16.26 -3.61 10.33
N ASP A 79 15.60 -4.32 9.40
CA ASP A 79 15.77 -5.75 9.14
C ASP A 79 15.79 -6.58 10.43
N ILE A 80 14.75 -6.34 11.24
CA ILE A 80 14.69 -6.91 12.59
C ILE A 80 14.43 -8.41 12.49
N ASN A 81 15.51 -9.18 12.58
CA ASN A 81 15.49 -10.62 12.70
C ASN A 81 15.11 -11.01 14.13
N PHE A 82 13.82 -10.94 14.42
CA PHE A 82 13.29 -11.45 15.67
C PHE A 82 13.37 -12.99 15.65
N HIS A 83 13.98 -13.57 16.68
CA HIS A 83 13.79 -14.99 17.01
C HIS A 83 12.40 -15.14 17.65
N ILE A 84 11.37 -15.10 16.82
CA ILE A 84 9.97 -15.16 17.22
C ILE A 84 9.62 -16.62 17.53
N ASN A 85 9.08 -16.89 18.72
CA ASN A 85 8.56 -18.21 19.03
C ASN A 85 7.30 -18.53 18.18
N GLU A 86 6.97 -19.81 18.03
CA GLU A 86 5.83 -20.24 17.20
C GLU A 86 4.49 -19.62 17.65
N VAL A 87 4.35 -19.32 18.95
CA VAL A 87 3.15 -18.68 19.52
C VAL A 87 2.96 -17.26 19.00
N TRP A 88 4.04 -16.46 19.00
CA TRP A 88 4.04 -15.08 18.51
C TRP A 88 3.81 -15.03 17.00
N LEU A 89 4.36 -16.00 16.24
CA LEU A 89 4.05 -16.15 14.82
C LEU A 89 2.55 -16.41 14.59
N GLY A 90 1.94 -17.26 15.41
CA GLY A 90 0.49 -17.52 15.38
C GLY A 90 -0.33 -16.26 15.65
N ILE A 91 0.06 -15.45 16.63
CA ILE A 91 -0.60 -14.18 16.96
C ILE A 91 -0.49 -13.19 15.80
N LEU A 92 0.71 -13.01 15.23
CA LEU A 92 0.92 -12.12 14.08
C LEU A 92 0.14 -12.60 12.85
N GLY A 93 0.09 -13.90 12.61
CA GLY A 93 -0.72 -14.52 11.56
C GLY A 93 -2.22 -14.24 11.76
N PHE A 94 -2.72 -14.34 12.99
CA PHE A 94 -4.10 -14.01 13.31
C PHE A 94 -4.42 -12.54 13.01
N PHE A 95 -3.58 -11.60 13.46
CA PHE A 95 -3.77 -10.17 13.17
C PHE A 95 -3.72 -9.86 11.66
N SER A 96 -2.83 -10.52 10.93
CA SER A 96 -2.78 -10.42 9.47
C SER A 96 -4.07 -10.93 8.83
N GLY A 97 -4.60 -12.07 9.30
CA GLY A 97 -5.89 -12.60 8.86
C GLY A 97 -7.06 -11.64 9.12
N VAL A 98 -7.11 -11.01 10.29
CA VAL A 98 -8.11 -9.99 10.62
C VAL A 98 -8.00 -8.78 9.68
N PHE A 99 -6.78 -8.31 9.42
CA PHE A 99 -6.55 -7.20 8.49
C PHE A 99 -7.04 -7.54 7.07
N VAL A 100 -6.64 -8.70 6.53
CA VAL A 100 -7.06 -9.15 5.20
C VAL A 100 -8.57 -9.37 5.14
N GLY A 101 -9.19 -9.89 6.21
CA GLY A 101 -10.64 -10.06 6.30
C GLY A 101 -11.39 -8.73 6.21
N ILE A 102 -10.88 -7.68 6.88
CA ILE A 102 -11.46 -6.34 6.81
C ILE A 102 -11.28 -5.74 5.41
N VAL A 103 -10.11 -5.91 4.79
CA VAL A 103 -9.90 -5.47 3.39
C VAL A 103 -10.87 -6.16 2.45
N ALA A 104 -11.09 -7.47 2.61
CA ALA A 104 -12.01 -8.24 1.78
C ALA A 104 -13.46 -7.77 1.92
N ILE A 105 -13.97 -7.59 3.15
CA ILE A 105 -15.35 -7.13 3.38
C ILE A 105 -15.55 -5.68 2.89
N SER A 106 -14.55 -4.81 3.08
CA SER A 106 -14.57 -3.45 2.56
C SER A 106 -14.63 -3.43 1.03
N LEU A 107 -13.86 -4.28 0.37
CA LEU A 107 -13.88 -4.37 -1.09
C LEU A 107 -15.22 -4.88 -1.62
N VAL A 108 -15.81 -5.88 -0.97
CA VAL A 108 -17.16 -6.38 -1.32
C VAL A 108 -18.21 -5.28 -1.20
N GLU A 109 -18.15 -4.46 -0.15
CA GLU A 109 -19.08 -3.33 0.02
C GLU A 109 -18.92 -2.30 -1.10
N ILE A 110 -17.69 -1.95 -1.47
CA ILE A 110 -17.42 -1.05 -2.60
C ILE A 110 -17.99 -1.65 -3.89
N ILE A 111 -17.72 -2.93 -4.14
CA ILE A 111 -18.22 -3.64 -5.33
C ILE A 111 -19.75 -3.65 -5.36
N ASN A 112 -20.41 -3.82 -4.21
CA ASN A 112 -21.87 -3.79 -4.10
C ASN A 112 -22.46 -2.40 -4.34
N VAL A 113 -21.69 -1.33 -4.15
CA VAL A 113 -22.12 0.05 -4.44
C VAL A 113 -21.95 0.40 -5.92
N LEU A 114 -21.00 -0.19 -6.64
CA LEU A 114 -20.82 0.02 -8.09
C LEU A 114 -22.10 -0.19 -8.93
N PRO A 115 -22.90 -1.26 -8.72
CA PRO A 115 -24.14 -1.45 -9.46
C PRO A 115 -25.24 -0.44 -9.09
N VAL A 116 -25.18 0.18 -7.93
CA VAL A 116 -26.13 1.27 -7.57
C VAL A 116 -25.71 2.57 -8.27
N ILE A 117 -24.40 2.83 -8.35
CA ILE A 117 -23.87 4.00 -9.04
C ILE A 117 -24.12 3.92 -10.56
N LYS A 118 -23.94 2.75 -11.20
CA LYS A 118 -24.21 2.61 -12.66
C LYS A 118 -25.67 2.95 -13.02
N GLU A 119 -26.62 2.62 -12.15
CA GLU A 119 -28.04 2.92 -12.36
C GLU A 119 -28.33 4.42 -12.17
N ARG A 120 -27.68 5.06 -11.19
CA ARG A 120 -27.76 6.52 -10.97
C ARG A 120 -27.19 7.32 -12.15
N ILE A 121 -26.12 6.84 -12.79
CA ILE A 121 -25.44 7.54 -13.89
C ILE A 121 -26.02 7.13 -15.27
N ARG A 122 -27.04 6.25 -15.34
CA ARG A 122 -27.62 5.71 -16.60
C ARG A 122 -26.59 5.15 -17.59
N ILE A 123 -25.42 4.72 -17.12
CA ILE A 123 -24.40 4.07 -17.95
C ILE A 123 -24.81 2.61 -18.10
N ARG A 124 -25.67 2.32 -19.10
CA ARG A 124 -26.26 0.98 -19.31
C ARG A 124 -25.25 -0.13 -19.62
N THR A 125 -24.04 0.16 -20.08
CA THR A 125 -23.20 -0.87 -20.72
C THR A 125 -21.69 -0.78 -20.45
N GLY A 126 -21.19 0.25 -19.74
CA GLY A 126 -19.73 0.52 -19.66
C GLY A 126 -18.92 -0.44 -18.79
N LEU A 127 -19.48 -0.91 -17.66
CA LEU A 127 -18.72 -1.70 -16.67
C LEU A 127 -18.24 -3.05 -17.21
N VAL A 128 -19.03 -3.69 -18.08
CA VAL A 128 -18.64 -4.98 -18.69
C VAL A 128 -17.36 -4.81 -19.51
N TYR A 129 -17.23 -3.70 -20.26
CA TYR A 129 -16.02 -3.42 -21.04
C TYR A 129 -14.80 -3.15 -20.15
N VAL A 130 -14.98 -2.49 -19.01
CA VAL A 130 -13.89 -2.29 -18.03
C VAL A 130 -13.40 -3.63 -17.47
N VAL A 131 -14.32 -4.50 -17.05
CA VAL A 131 -13.98 -5.82 -16.51
C VAL A 131 -13.27 -6.69 -17.55
N ILE A 132 -13.77 -6.70 -18.80
CA ILE A 132 -13.13 -7.44 -19.91
C ILE A 132 -11.74 -6.88 -20.20
N SER A 133 -11.56 -5.55 -20.17
CA SER A 133 -10.26 -4.92 -20.42
C SER A 133 -9.23 -5.29 -19.34
N ILE A 134 -9.65 -5.31 -18.08
CA ILE A 134 -8.80 -5.77 -16.95
C ILE A 134 -8.45 -7.25 -17.10
N ALA A 135 -9.44 -8.10 -17.44
CA ALA A 135 -9.23 -9.52 -17.65
C ALA A 135 -8.23 -9.80 -18.79
N LEU A 136 -8.38 -9.10 -19.92
CA LEU A 136 -7.45 -9.19 -21.04
C LEU A 136 -6.05 -8.69 -20.67
N GLY A 137 -5.95 -7.58 -19.93
CA GLY A 137 -4.67 -7.08 -19.42
C GLY A 137 -3.94 -8.11 -18.55
N LYS A 138 -4.66 -8.76 -17.61
CA LYS A 138 -4.09 -9.85 -16.78
C LYS A 138 -3.71 -11.08 -17.61
N MET A 139 -4.51 -11.43 -18.60
CA MET A 139 -4.24 -12.57 -19.49
C MET A 139 -2.96 -12.32 -20.30
N VAL A 140 -2.84 -11.16 -20.95
CA VAL A 140 -1.65 -10.77 -21.72
C VAL A 140 -0.42 -10.68 -20.82
N GLY A 141 -0.55 -10.05 -19.65
CA GLY A 141 0.54 -9.97 -18.67
C GLY A 141 1.03 -11.36 -18.23
N SER A 142 0.11 -12.31 -18.02
CA SER A 142 0.45 -13.69 -17.67
C SER A 142 1.16 -14.43 -18.82
N ILE A 143 0.74 -14.21 -20.07
CA ILE A 143 1.37 -14.82 -21.25
C ILE A 143 2.80 -14.28 -21.42
N ILE A 144 2.98 -12.97 -21.31
CA ILE A 144 4.30 -12.33 -21.42
C ILE A 144 5.22 -12.80 -20.30
N TYR A 145 4.73 -12.83 -19.05
CA TYR A 145 5.51 -13.31 -17.91
C TYR A 145 6.04 -14.72 -18.14
N TRP A 146 5.19 -15.63 -18.65
CA TRP A 146 5.60 -17.02 -18.86
C TRP A 146 6.44 -17.24 -20.12
N THR A 147 6.28 -16.41 -21.15
CA THR A 147 6.99 -16.58 -22.44
C THR A 147 8.32 -15.83 -22.49
N VAL A 148 8.43 -14.67 -21.83
CA VAL A 148 9.57 -13.75 -21.96
C VAL A 148 10.43 -13.68 -20.69
N MET A 149 9.81 -13.75 -19.51
CA MET A 149 10.52 -13.58 -18.22
C MET A 149 10.88 -14.89 -17.52
N LYS A 150 10.47 -16.03 -18.08
CA LYS A 150 10.86 -17.35 -17.60
C LYS A 150 12.10 -17.85 -18.33
#